data_AF-A0A259DA67-F1
#
_entry.id   AF-A0A259DA67-F1
#
_cell.length_a   1.000
_cell.length_b   1.000
_cell.length_c   1.000
_cell.angle_alpha   90.00
_cell.angle_beta   90.00
_cell.angle_gamma   90.00
#
_symmetry.space_group_name_H-M   'P 1'
#
loop_
_entity.id
_entity.type
_entity.pdbx_description
1 polymer ?
#
loop_
_entity_poly.entity_id
_entity_poly.type
_entity_poly.pdbx_seq_one_letter_code
_entity_poly.pdbx_strand_id
1 'polypeptide(L)'
;SEEDAYDDAEMTEDRFAQNVETGRQSAKRSSRESLKKLQAQEEQDPQFVEFLRQFGQHLKDAFGGWSVFVLTADMALPGQLRIKESKRTPLFNGPLECRLFKFEMHQKRDS
;
A
#
# COMPACT_ATOMS: atom_id res chain seq x y z
N SER A 1 -6.29 58.84 1.80
CA SER A 1 -6.15 57.72 0.86
C SER A 1 -5.30 56.68 1.54
N GLU A 2 -5.91 56.01 2.53
CA GLU A 2 -6.67 54.75 2.33
C GLU A 2 -5.63 53.62 2.21
N GLU A 3 -5.33 52.93 3.31
CA GLU A 3 -6.02 51.65 3.67
C GLU A 3 -5.86 50.71 2.47
N ASP A 4 -4.96 49.72 2.49
CA ASP A 4 -5.23 48.47 3.19
C ASP A 4 -3.94 47.70 3.49
N ALA A 5 -3.69 47.49 4.78
CA ALA A 5 -2.85 46.43 5.29
C ALA A 5 -3.76 45.25 5.68
N TYR A 6 -3.25 44.03 5.53
CA TYR A 6 -3.84 42.75 5.96
C TYR A 6 -5.05 42.22 5.17
N ASP A 7 -4.81 41.33 4.20
CA ASP A 7 -5.66 40.13 4.02
C ASP A 7 -4.99 39.07 3.10
N ASP A 8 -3.95 38.38 3.56
CA ASP A 8 -3.36 37.22 2.84
C ASP A 8 -3.28 35.96 3.73
N ALA A 9 -3.94 35.96 4.88
CA ALA A 9 -3.81 34.91 5.88
C ALA A 9 -5.00 33.94 5.98
N GLU A 10 -6.16 34.23 5.35
CA GLU A 10 -7.39 33.43 5.56
C GLU A 10 -7.85 32.59 4.35
N MET A 11 -6.96 32.19 3.44
CA MET A 11 -7.33 31.31 2.31
C MET A 11 -6.51 30.02 2.22
N THR A 12 -5.96 29.52 3.34
CA THR A 12 -5.19 28.26 3.35
C THR A 12 -5.65 27.20 4.33
N GLU A 13 -6.61 27.47 5.22
CA GLU A 13 -6.99 26.49 6.25
C GLU A 13 -8.08 25.49 5.84
N ASP A 14 -8.78 25.68 4.70
CA ASP A 14 -9.99 24.88 4.42
C ASP A 14 -9.86 23.81 3.31
N ARG A 15 -8.62 23.45 2.91
CA ARG A 15 -8.43 22.40 1.89
C ARG A 15 -8.53 20.97 2.45
N PHE A 16 -8.46 20.81 3.77
CA PHE A 16 -8.49 19.51 4.43
C PHE A 16 -9.87 19.14 5.01
N ALA A 17 -10.75 20.11 5.30
CA ALA A 17 -12.02 19.85 5.99
C ALA A 17 -13.10 19.23 5.08
N GLN A 18 -13.04 19.43 3.76
CA GLN A 18 -14.07 18.91 2.85
C GLN A 18 -13.96 17.40 2.53
N ASN A 19 -12.91 16.72 2.98
CA ASN A 19 -12.68 15.30 2.63
C ASN A 19 -13.24 14.28 3.65
N VAL A 20 -13.89 14.73 4.73
CA VAL A 20 -14.32 13.83 5.83
C VAL A 20 -15.76 13.30 5.71
N GLU A 21 -16.68 13.99 5.03
CA GLU A 21 -18.12 13.70 5.18
C GLU A 21 -18.74 12.76 4.12
N THR A 22 -18.26 12.73 2.86
CA THR A 22 -19.04 12.10 1.76
C THR A 22 -18.38 10.97 0.96
N GLY A 23 -17.16 10.53 1.30
CA GLY A 23 -16.40 9.61 0.43
C GLY A 23 -16.25 8.14 0.87
N ARG A 24 -16.72 7.75 2.06
CA ARG A 24 -16.17 6.56 2.74
C ARG A 24 -16.52 5.18 2.14
N GLN A 25 -17.48 5.07 1.23
CA GLN A 25 -17.88 3.77 0.65
C GLN A 25 -17.59 3.65 -0.85
N SER A 26 -17.93 4.66 -1.66
CA SER A 26 -17.76 4.60 -3.13
C SER A 26 -16.32 4.87 -3.60
N ALA A 27 -15.58 5.75 -2.90
CA ALA A 27 -14.18 6.01 -3.22
C ALA A 27 -13.28 4.80 -2.93
N LYS A 28 -13.63 3.94 -1.97
CA LYS A 28 -12.82 2.75 -1.63
C LYS A 28 -12.73 1.71 -2.75
N ARG A 29 -13.76 1.58 -3.60
CA ARG A 29 -13.73 0.64 -4.74
C ARG A 29 -13.10 1.28 -5.97
N SER A 30 -13.49 2.52 -6.29
CA SER A 30 -12.94 3.26 -7.43
C SER A 30 -11.44 3.54 -7.26
N SER A 31 -10.98 4.02 -6.09
CA SER A 31 -9.56 4.26 -5.84
C SER A 31 -8.74 2.97 -5.88
N ARG A 32 -9.29 1.84 -5.43
CA ARG A 32 -8.59 0.54 -5.44
C ARG A 32 -8.44 0.00 -6.87
N GLU A 33 -9.43 0.23 -7.72
CA GLU A 33 -9.42 -0.21 -9.12
C GLU A 33 -8.54 0.70 -9.99
N SER A 34 -8.59 2.01 -9.78
CA SER A 34 -7.74 3.00 -10.44
C SER A 34 -6.26 2.87 -10.03
N LEU A 35 -5.98 2.61 -8.74
CA LEU A 35 -4.62 2.32 -8.28
C LEU A 35 -4.12 1.00 -8.88
N LYS A 36 -4.98 -0.02 -8.98
CA LYS A 36 -4.66 -1.28 -9.67
C LYS A 36 -4.32 -1.06 -11.14
N LYS A 37 -5.07 -0.20 -11.83
CA LYS A 37 -4.84 0.12 -13.25
C LYS A 37 -3.54 0.87 -13.47
N LEU A 38 -3.23 1.87 -12.63
CA LEU A 38 -1.98 2.62 -12.72
C LEU A 38 -0.77 1.74 -12.38
N GLN A 39 -0.90 0.83 -11.41
CA GLN A 39 0.15 -0.13 -11.07
C GLN A 39 0.31 -1.26 -12.11
N ALA A 40 -0.77 -1.59 -12.84
CA ALA A 40 -0.74 -2.57 -13.92
C ALA A 40 -0.22 -2.00 -15.25
N GLN A 41 0.01 -0.68 -15.36
CA GLN A 41 0.56 -0.06 -16.57
C GLN A 41 2.06 -0.28 -16.73
N GLU A 42 2.78 -0.65 -15.68
CA GLU A 42 4.09 -1.29 -15.81
C GLU A 42 3.85 -2.76 -16.10
N GLU A 43 4.03 -3.17 -17.35
CA GLU A 43 3.94 -4.55 -17.79
C GLU A 43 5.03 -5.37 -17.06
N GLN A 44 4.67 -5.93 -15.90
CA GLN A 44 5.57 -6.75 -15.10
C GLN A 44 5.91 -8.02 -15.91
N ASP A 45 7.19 -8.37 -15.94
CA ASP A 45 7.67 -9.58 -16.59
C ASP A 45 6.86 -10.80 -16.09
N PRO A 46 6.21 -11.57 -16.99
CA PRO A 46 5.47 -12.78 -16.61
C PRO A 46 6.27 -13.75 -15.75
N GLN A 47 7.59 -13.86 -15.98
CA GLN A 47 8.47 -14.72 -15.18
C GLN A 47 8.58 -14.22 -13.73
N PHE A 48 8.65 -12.90 -13.55
CA PHE A 48 8.72 -12.28 -12.22
C PHE A 48 7.41 -12.45 -11.44
N VAL A 49 6.26 -12.30 -12.10
CA VAL A 49 4.94 -12.52 -11.46
C VAL A 49 4.80 -13.96 -10.98
N GLU A 50 5.22 -14.93 -11.81
CA GLU A 50 5.19 -16.35 -11.45
C GLU A 50 6.17 -16.66 -10.31
N PHE A 51 7.36 -16.05 -10.33
CA PHE A 51 8.31 -16.15 -9.22
C PHE A 51 7.71 -15.68 -7.90
N LEU A 52 7.06 -14.50 -7.86
CA LEU A 52 6.43 -14.00 -6.63
C LEU A 52 5.32 -14.92 -6.11
N ARG A 53 4.54 -15.52 -7.02
CA ARG A 53 3.54 -16.52 -6.68
C ARG A 53 4.18 -17.76 -6.02
N GLN A 54 5.27 -18.27 -6.61
CA GLN A 54 6.01 -19.42 -6.07
C GLN A 54 6.68 -19.09 -4.74
N PHE A 55 7.27 -17.89 -4.62
CA PHE A 55 7.87 -17.39 -3.40
C PHE A 55 6.85 -17.31 -2.26
N GLY A 56 5.68 -16.73 -2.52
CA GLY A 56 4.58 -16.70 -1.54
C GLY A 56 4.12 -18.10 -1.12
N GLN A 57 4.09 -19.07 -2.05
CA GLN A 57 3.79 -20.46 -1.72
C GLN A 57 4.87 -21.08 -0.82
N HIS A 58 6.14 -20.90 -1.16
CA HIS A 58 7.26 -21.39 -0.36
C HIS A 58 7.26 -20.82 1.06
N LEU A 59 6.94 -19.53 1.23
CA LEU A 59 6.78 -18.91 2.54
C LEU A 59 5.70 -19.61 3.40
N LYS A 60 4.56 -19.94 2.81
CA LYS A 60 3.46 -20.63 3.50
C LYS A 60 3.83 -22.06 3.88
N ASP A 61 4.57 -22.76 3.01
CA ASP A 61 4.89 -24.18 3.21
C ASP A 61 6.06 -24.39 4.18
N ALA A 62 7.11 -23.58 4.09
CA ALA A 62 8.35 -23.80 4.82
C ALA A 62 8.50 -22.94 6.10
N PHE A 63 7.79 -21.81 6.21
CA PHE A 63 8.00 -20.83 7.28
C PHE A 63 6.80 -20.69 8.22
N GLY A 64 6.01 -21.75 8.41
CA GLY A 64 4.89 -21.74 9.36
C GLY A 64 5.33 -21.35 10.79
N GLY A 65 4.65 -20.38 11.38
CA GLY A 65 4.95 -19.83 12.72
C GLY A 65 5.90 -18.62 12.71
N TRP A 66 6.43 -18.22 11.56
CA TRP A 66 7.37 -17.10 11.46
C TRP A 66 6.65 -15.77 11.22
N SER A 67 7.25 -14.69 11.72
CA SER A 67 6.96 -13.33 11.27
C SER A 67 7.96 -12.93 10.19
N VAL A 68 7.50 -12.81 8.96
CA VAL A 68 8.33 -12.40 7.81
C VAL A 68 8.15 -10.90 7.56
N PHE A 69 9.25 -10.18 7.39
CA PHE A 69 9.25 -8.75 7.09
C PHE A 69 9.86 -8.50 5.71
N VAL A 70 9.16 -7.75 4.86
CA VAL A 70 9.62 -7.41 3.51
C VAL A 70 9.55 -5.90 3.30
N LEU A 71 10.69 -5.30 2.97
CA LEU A 71 10.80 -3.90 2.57
C LEU A 71 10.73 -3.81 1.05
N THR A 72 9.74 -3.10 0.51
CA THR A 72 9.58 -2.94 -0.94
C THR A 72 8.93 -1.60 -1.30
N ALA A 73 9.17 -1.12 -2.52
CA ALA A 73 8.40 -0.04 -3.15
C ALA A 73 7.14 -0.55 -3.87
N ASP A 74 6.99 -1.87 -4.04
CA ASP A 74 5.79 -2.48 -4.64
C ASP A 74 4.65 -2.60 -3.61
N MET A 75 3.58 -1.85 -3.85
CA MET A 75 2.42 -1.82 -2.96
C MET A 75 1.39 -2.92 -3.25
N ALA A 76 1.53 -3.61 -4.38
CA ALA A 76 0.74 -4.77 -4.77
C ALA A 76 1.36 -6.09 -4.27
N LEU A 77 2.57 -6.06 -3.69
CA LEU A 77 3.30 -7.24 -3.22
C LEU A 77 2.46 -8.22 -2.39
N PRO A 78 1.69 -7.82 -1.34
CA PRO A 78 0.85 -8.76 -0.59
C PRO A 78 -0.14 -9.54 -1.48
N GLY A 79 -0.69 -8.84 -2.48
CA GLY A 79 -1.61 -9.44 -3.45
C GLY A 79 -0.93 -10.42 -4.41
N GLN A 80 0.29 -10.13 -4.85
CA GLN A 80 1.09 -11.01 -5.72
C GLN A 80 1.54 -12.27 -4.96
N LEU A 81 1.99 -12.13 -3.70
CA LEU A 81 2.36 -13.27 -2.85
C LEU A 81 1.17 -14.14 -2.42
N ARG A 82 -0.07 -13.61 -2.53
CA ARG A 82 -1.31 -14.22 -2.01
C ARG A 82 -1.25 -14.43 -0.50
N ILE A 83 -0.64 -13.49 0.23
CA ILE A 83 -0.55 -13.49 1.69
C ILE A 83 -1.04 -12.14 2.21
N LYS A 84 -1.93 -12.16 3.19
CA LYS A 84 -2.42 -10.93 3.83
C LYS A 84 -1.36 -10.42 4.80
N GLU A 85 -0.98 -9.16 4.67
CA GLU A 85 -0.11 -8.50 5.62
C GLU A 85 -0.82 -8.27 6.97
N SER A 86 -0.09 -8.40 8.08
CA SER A 86 -0.57 -8.07 9.43
C SER A 86 -0.27 -6.62 9.80
N LYS A 87 0.82 -6.05 9.25
CA LYS A 87 1.20 -4.65 9.45
C LYS A 87 1.81 -4.08 8.17
N ARG A 88 1.58 -2.80 7.95
CA ARG A 88 2.17 -2.01 6.85
C ARG A 88 2.73 -0.74 7.47
N THR A 89 4.05 -0.58 7.45
CA THR A 89 4.73 0.61 8.00
C THR A 89 5.39 1.39 6.86
N PRO A 90 5.01 2.67 6.65
CA PRO A 90 5.67 3.50 5.65
C PRO A 90 7.11 3.80 6.07
N LEU A 91 8.04 3.71 5.12
CA LEU A 91 9.46 4.00 5.29
C LEU A 91 9.98 4.70 4.03
N PHE A 92 11.15 5.31 4.14
CA PHE A 92 11.81 5.96 3.02
C PHE A 92 13.22 5.39 2.86
N ASN A 93 13.53 4.83 1.68
CA ASN A 93 14.88 4.43 1.31
C ASN A 93 15.53 5.59 0.53
N GLY A 94 16.02 6.60 1.26
CA GLY A 94 16.37 7.89 0.67
C GLY A 94 15.11 8.60 0.16
N PRO A 95 15.05 9.06 -1.10
CA PRO A 95 13.85 9.68 -1.68
C PRO A 95 12.77 8.66 -2.09
N LEU A 96 13.06 7.36 -2.06
CA LEU A 96 12.11 6.33 -2.49
C LEU A 96 11.13 5.96 -1.37
N GLU A 97 9.83 6.13 -1.61
CA GLU A 97 8.80 5.63 -0.69
C GLU A 97 8.75 4.10 -0.75
N CYS A 98 8.97 3.47 0.41
CA CYS A 98 8.86 2.04 0.59
C CYS A 98 7.85 1.74 1.71
N ARG A 99 7.41 0.48 1.78
CA ARG A 99 6.66 -0.03 2.92
C ARG A 99 7.32 -1.29 3.44
N LEU A 100 7.44 -1.37 4.76
CA LEU A 100 7.77 -2.59 5.47
C LEU A 100 6.47 -3.35 5.73
N PHE A 101 6.28 -4.43 5.00
CA PHE A 101 5.18 -5.36 5.22
C PHE A 101 5.60 -6.40 6.25
N LYS A 102 4.74 -6.63 7.25
CA LYS A 102 4.84 -7.78 8.14
C LYS A 102 3.81 -8.82 7.71
N PHE A 103 4.24 -10.06 7.57
CA PHE A 103 3.40 -11.21 7.31
C PHE A 103 3.54 -12.20 8.46
N GLU A 104 2.41 -12.65 9.00
CA GLU A 104 2.40 -13.75 9.96
C GLU A 104 2.13 -15.05 9.19
N MET A 105 3.09 -15.96 9.21
CA MET A 105 2.94 -17.27 8.57
C MET A 105 2.29 -18.23 9.56
N HIS A 106 1.19 -18.85 9.14
CA HIS A 106 0.50 -19.83 9.97
C HIS A 106 1.03 -21.23 9.68
N GLN A 107 1.29 -22.02 10.72
CA GLN A 107 1.64 -23.43 10.55
C GLN A 107 0.51 -24.17 9.85
N LYS A 108 0.88 -24.94 8.82
CA LYS A 108 -0.05 -25.88 8.19
C LYS A 108 -0.37 -26.94 9.24
N ARG A 109 -1.64 -27.15 9.53
CA ARG A 109 -2.06 -28.26 10.37
C ARG A 109 -1.89 -29.53 9.54
N ASP A 110 -1.17 -30.50 10.08
CA ASP A 110 -1.16 -31.85 9.51
C ASP A 110 -2.57 -32.42 9.66
N SER A 111 -3.20 -32.70 8.52
CA SER A 111 -4.52 -33.32 8.40
C SER A 111 -4.45 -34.82 8.49
#